data_AF-A0A2D4EZD9-F1
#
_entry.id   AF-A0A2D4EZD9-F1
#
_cell.length_a   1.000
_cell.length_b   1.000
_cell.length_c   1.000
_cell.angle_alpha   90.00
_cell.angle_beta   90.00
_cell.angle_gamma   90.00
#
_symmetry.space_group_name_H-M   'P 1'
#
loop_
_entity.id
_entity.type
_entity.pdbx_description
1 polymer ?
#
loop_
_entity_poly.entity_id
_entity_poly.type
_entity_poly.pdbx_seq_one_letter_code
_entity_poly.pdbx_strand_id
1 'polypeptide(L)'
;VQDIKILTNIWADHNPLQITWKDRRYKKSRWTLNSQLLKEQGYTQKIKEELIGFFNCNKKQDTSLQNLWDTMKTYLRGILIAYMANKNLKKMGKTKYPNK
;
A
#
# COMPACT_ATOMS: atom_id res chain seq x y z
N VAL A 1 -8.45 9.48 20.67
CA VAL A 1 -7.79 10.63 21.31
C VAL A 1 -8.05 10.48 22.80
N GLN A 2 -7.03 10.58 23.64
CA GLN A 2 -7.21 10.52 25.10
C GLN A 2 -7.52 11.90 25.65
N ASP A 3 -6.81 12.91 25.16
CA ASP A 3 -6.90 14.26 25.66
C ASP A 3 -6.46 15.27 24.59
N ILE A 4 -7.04 16.46 24.61
CA ILE A 4 -6.67 17.60 23.75
C ILE A 4 -6.58 18.83 24.65
N LYS A 5 -5.42 19.46 24.68
CA LYS A 5 -5.18 20.70 25.42
C LYS A 5 -4.77 21.80 24.46
N ILE A 6 -5.37 22.97 24.61
CA ILE A 6 -4.91 24.20 23.98
C ILE A 6 -3.97 24.87 24.99
N LEU A 7 -2.69 24.99 24.65
CA LEU A 7 -1.70 25.64 25.50
C LEU A 7 -1.77 27.15 25.28
N THR A 8 -1.66 27.91 26.35
CA THR A 8 -1.59 29.37 26.27
C THR A 8 -0.20 29.79 25.81
N ASN A 9 -0.13 30.60 24.76
CA ASN A 9 1.10 31.20 24.27
C ASN A 9 1.00 32.72 24.36
N ILE A 10 2.08 33.37 24.78
CA ILE A 10 2.19 34.82 24.91
C ILE A 10 2.96 35.47 23.75
N TRP A 11 3.58 34.66 22.87
CA TRP A 11 4.45 35.14 21.80
C TRP A 11 3.81 35.10 20.41
N ALA A 12 2.79 34.28 20.19
CA ALA A 12 2.08 34.21 18.92
C ALA A 12 0.58 34.34 19.14
N ASP A 13 -0.12 34.85 18.12
CA ASP A 13 -1.58 34.89 18.01
C ASP A 13 -2.22 33.49 17.96
N HIS A 14 -1.41 32.46 17.70
CA HIS A 14 -1.83 31.07 17.72
C HIS A 14 -1.37 30.32 18.98
N ASN A 15 -2.35 29.78 19.69
CA ASN A 15 -2.15 28.90 20.84
C ASN A 15 -1.77 27.47 20.38
N PRO A 16 -0.67 26.90 20.88
CA PRO A 16 -0.26 25.54 20.52
C PRO A 16 -1.31 24.51 20.93
N LEU A 17 -1.54 23.51 20.07
CA LEU A 17 -2.42 22.38 20.33
C LEU A 17 -1.61 21.16 20.75
N GLN A 18 -1.86 20.66 21.95
CA GLN A 18 -1.30 19.39 22.43
C GLN A 18 -2.38 18.31 22.36
N ILE A 19 -2.12 17.26 21.60
CA ILE A 19 -3.03 16.12 21.44
C ILE A 19 -2.35 14.88 22.05
N THR A 20 -2.94 14.33 23.11
CA THR A 20 -2.50 13.06 23.71
C THR A 20 -3.35 11.93 23.15
N TRP A 21 -2.72 10.96 22.50
CA TRP A 21 -3.40 9.78 21.97
C TRP A 21 -3.44 8.70 23.05
N LYS A 22 -4.63 8.13 23.32
CA LYS A 22 -4.72 6.90 24.13
C LYS A 22 -3.99 5.83 23.36
N ASP A 23 -3.18 5.02 24.05
CA ASP A 23 -2.52 3.87 23.45
C ASP A 23 -3.59 2.91 22.89
N ARG A 24 -4.00 3.21 21.67
CA ARG A 24 -4.76 2.32 20.83
C ARG A 24 -3.66 1.46 20.26
N ARG A 25 -3.55 0.22 20.76
CA ARG A 25 -2.95 -0.90 20.01
C ARG A 25 -3.45 -0.76 18.58
N TYR A 26 -2.62 -0.16 17.74
CA TYR A 26 -3.07 0.37 16.47
C TYR A 26 -3.28 -0.86 15.60
N LYS A 27 -4.50 -1.41 15.61
CA LYS A 27 -4.89 -2.36 14.58
C LYS A 27 -4.71 -1.58 13.29
N LYS A 28 -3.67 -1.91 12.52
CA LYS A 28 -3.43 -1.34 11.19
C LYS A 28 -4.62 -1.74 10.32
N SER A 29 -5.70 -0.98 10.43
CA SER A 29 -6.91 -1.12 9.61
C SER A 29 -6.59 -0.78 8.15
N ARG A 30 -5.52 0.00 7.94
CA ARG A 30 -5.02 0.35 6.62
C ARG A 30 -3.99 -0.68 6.17
N TRP A 31 -4.29 -1.33 5.06
CA TRP A 31 -3.34 -2.20 4.36
C TRP A 31 -2.02 -1.45 4.14
N THR A 32 -0.91 -2.09 4.49
CA THR A 32 0.44 -1.54 4.34
C THR A 32 1.26 -2.46 3.44
N LEU A 33 1.95 -1.88 2.47
CA LEU A 33 2.89 -2.60 1.61
C LEU A 33 4.05 -3.19 2.44
N ASN A 34 4.33 -4.48 2.27
CA ASN A 34 5.50 -5.09 2.89
C ASN A 34 6.78 -4.64 2.16
N SER A 35 7.61 -3.83 2.83
CA SER A 35 8.84 -3.28 2.26
C SER A 35 9.91 -4.34 1.97
N GLN A 36 9.90 -5.49 2.65
CA GLN A 36 10.81 -6.59 2.36
C GLN A 36 10.56 -7.15 0.96
N LEU A 37 9.31 -7.12 0.49
CA LEU A 37 8.96 -7.64 -0.82
C LEU A 37 9.59 -6.83 -1.97
N LEU A 38 9.75 -5.52 -1.77
CA LEU A 38 10.40 -4.63 -2.74
C LEU A 38 11.90 -4.94 -2.91
N LYS A 39 12.51 -5.59 -1.90
CA LYS A 39 13.91 -6.03 -1.95
C LYS A 39 14.07 -7.38 -2.67
N GLU A 40 12.98 -8.11 -2.91
CA GLU A 40 13.03 -9.40 -3.60
C GLU A 40 13.13 -9.18 -5.11
N GLN A 41 14.25 -9.57 -5.70
CA GLN A 41 14.51 -9.40 -7.14
C GLN A 41 13.40 -10.01 -8.01
N GLY A 42 12.91 -11.20 -7.66
CA GLY A 42 11.85 -11.87 -8.42
C GLY A 42 10.52 -11.12 -8.41
N TYR A 43 10.19 -10.41 -7.33
CA TYR A 43 9.00 -9.56 -7.28
C TYR A 43 9.19 -8.28 -8.10
N THR A 44 10.34 -7.63 -7.96
CA THR A 44 10.66 -6.40 -8.68
C THR A 44 10.70 -6.61 -10.18
N GLN A 45 11.26 -7.73 -10.65
CA GLN A 45 11.27 -8.08 -12.08
C GLN A 45 9.85 -8.31 -12.61
N LYS A 46 9.05 -9.09 -11.89
CA LYS A 46 7.65 -9.33 -12.25
C LYS A 46 6.86 -8.02 -12.36
N ILE A 47 6.99 -7.11 -11.40
CA ILE A 47 6.28 -5.81 -11.47
C ILE A 47 6.69 -5.00 -12.69
N LYS A 48 7.97 -5.00 -13.07
CA LYS A 48 8.43 -4.28 -14.26
C LYS A 48 7.75 -4.81 -15.52
N GLU A 49 7.71 -6.13 -15.69
CA GLU A 49 7.05 -6.79 -16.84
C GLU A 49 5.55 -6.49 -16.87
N GLU A 50 4.88 -6.61 -15.72
CA GLU A 50 3.45 -6.33 -15.59
C GLU A 50 3.11 -4.85 -15.86
N LEU A 51 3.96 -3.91 -15.43
CA LEU A 51 3.79 -2.49 -15.71
C LEU A 51 4.00 -2.16 -17.18
N ILE A 52 4.99 -2.76 -17.84
CA ILE A 52 5.19 -2.59 -19.28
C ILE A 52 3.94 -3.04 -20.03
N GLY A 53 3.40 -4.22 -19.69
CA GLY A 53 2.13 -4.70 -20.26
C GLY A 53 0.96 -3.75 -19.97
N PHE A 54 0.85 -3.26 -18.74
CA PHE A 54 -0.19 -2.30 -18.35
C PHE A 54 -0.13 -1.02 -19.20
N PHE A 55 1.04 -0.41 -19.34
CA PHE A 55 1.17 0.84 -20.11
C PHE A 55 0.93 0.61 -21.60
N ASN A 56 1.40 -0.49 -22.17
CA ASN A 56 1.16 -0.80 -23.58
C ASN A 56 -0.34 -0.93 -23.89
N CYS A 57 -1.12 -1.52 -22.99
CA CYS A 57 -2.56 -1.73 -23.19
C CYS A 57 -3.43 -0.51 -22.84
N ASN A 58 -2.98 0.32 -21.88
CA ASN A 58 -3.83 1.36 -21.28
C ASN A 58 -3.45 2.79 -21.67
N LYS A 59 -2.28 3.00 -22.30
CA LYS A 59 -1.85 4.32 -22.80
C LYS A 59 -2.55 4.65 -24.12
N LYS A 60 -3.81 5.07 -24.03
CA LYS A 60 -4.58 5.65 -25.14
C LYS A 60 -4.54 7.17 -25.08
N GLN A 61 -4.72 7.83 -26.22
CA GLN A 61 -4.65 9.30 -26.35
C GLN A 61 -5.72 10.01 -25.51
N ASP A 62 -6.87 9.36 -25.30
CA ASP A 62 -8.02 9.91 -24.56
C ASP A 62 -8.03 9.57 -23.05
N THR A 63 -7.08 8.78 -22.55
CA THR A 63 -7.06 8.39 -21.15
C THR A 63 -6.46 9.52 -20.30
N SER A 64 -7.25 10.10 -19.39
CA SER A 64 -6.74 11.07 -18.41
C SER A 64 -5.58 10.48 -17.58
N LEU A 65 -4.54 11.29 -17.37
CA LEU A 65 -3.36 10.91 -16.58
C LEU A 65 -3.74 10.48 -15.15
N GLN A 66 -4.75 11.13 -14.56
CA GLN A 66 -5.25 10.78 -13.23
C GLN A 66 -5.82 9.36 -13.21
N ASN A 67 -6.66 9.03 -14.19
CA ASN A 67 -7.25 7.70 -14.32
C ASN A 67 -6.19 6.64 -14.57
N LEU A 68 -5.18 6.95 -15.39
CA LEU A 68 -4.05 6.06 -15.65
C LEU A 68 -3.27 5.78 -14.36
N TRP A 69 -2.98 6.80 -13.57
CA TRP A 69 -2.27 6.69 -12.30
C TRP A 69 -3.07 5.89 -11.26
N ASP A 70 -4.36 6.17 -11.10
CA ASP A 70 -5.23 5.46 -10.15
C ASP A 70 -5.44 4.00 -10.53
N THR A 71 -5.60 3.71 -11.82
CA THR A 71 -5.72 2.34 -12.33
C THR A 71 -4.41 1.57 -12.14
N MET A 72 -3.27 2.19 -12.45
CA MET A 72 -1.95 1.58 -12.23
C MET A 72 -1.74 1.21 -10.75
N LYS A 73 -2.04 2.13 -9.82
CA LYS A 73 -1.94 1.85 -8.38
C LYS A 73 -2.84 0.69 -7.95
N THR A 74 -4.05 0.61 -8.50
CA THR A 74 -5.00 -0.47 -8.20
C THR A 74 -4.51 -1.82 -8.75
N TYR A 75 -4.00 -1.83 -9.97
CA TYR A 75 -3.41 -2.99 -10.63
C TYR A 75 -2.24 -3.57 -9.83
N LEU A 76 -1.28 -2.72 -9.45
CA LEU A 76 -0.12 -3.10 -8.65
C LEU A 76 -0.51 -3.70 -7.30
N ARG A 77 -1.54 -3.14 -6.63
CA ARG A 77 -2.06 -3.70 -5.37
C ARG A 77 -2.63 -5.11 -5.57
N GLY A 78 -3.37 -5.35 -6.66
CA GLY A 78 -3.89 -6.67 -7.00
C GLY A 78 -2.79 -7.71 -7.18
N ILE A 79 -1.76 -7.38 -7.99
CA ILE A 79 -0.60 -8.24 -8.23
C ILE A 79 0.09 -8.61 -6.92
N LEU A 80 0.32 -7.62 -6.08
CA LEU A 80 0.98 -7.77 -4.80
C LEU A 80 0.21 -8.68 -3.83
N ILE A 81 -1.10 -8.48 -3.71
CA ILE A 81 -1.94 -9.33 -2.85
C ILE A 81 -1.89 -10.78 -3.36
N ALA A 82 -1.99 -11.00 -4.67
CA ALA A 82 -1.89 -12.32 -5.27
C ALA A 82 -0.50 -12.96 -5.05
N TYR A 83 0.58 -12.19 -5.19
CA TYR A 83 1.94 -12.64 -4.96
C TYR A 83 2.15 -13.09 -3.50
N MET A 84 1.74 -12.26 -2.53
CA MET A 84 1.84 -12.60 -1.11
C MET A 84 0.99 -13.82 -0.75
N ALA A 85 -0.24 -13.91 -1.27
CA ALA A 85 -1.10 -15.07 -1.05
C ALA A 85 -0.44 -16.36 -1.56
N ASN A 86 0.09 -16.36 -2.78
CA ASN A 86 0.78 -17.52 -3.35
C ASN A 86 2.05 -17.89 -2.55
N LYS A 87 2.80 -16.89 -2.07
CA LYS A 87 3.99 -17.11 -1.23
C LYS A 87 3.63 -17.74 0.11
N ASN A 88 2.56 -17.29 0.75
CA ASN A 88 2.08 -17.85 2.01
C ASN A 88 1.61 -19.29 1.84
N LEU A 89 0.93 -19.61 0.74
CA LEU A 89 0.53 -20.98 0.41
C LEU A 89 1.73 -21.90 0.23
N LYS A 90 2.76 -21.47 -0.53
CA LYS A 90 4.03 -22.20 -0.67
C LYS A 90 4.71 -22.44 0.68
N LYS A 91 4.75 -21.44 1.57
CA LYS A 91 5.31 -21.59 2.92
C LYS A 91 4.55 -22.61 3.78
N MET A 92 3.24 -22.72 3.60
CA MET A 92 2.40 -23.67 4.33
C MET A 92 2.42 -25.10 3.74
N GLY A 93 3.22 -25.35 2.69
CA GLY A 93 3.23 -26.63 1.99
C GLY A 93 1.91 -26.94 1.26
N LYS A 94 1.06 -25.93 1.05
CA LYS A 94 -0.24 -26.07 0.38
C LYS A 94 -0.13 -25.49 -1.02
N THR A 95 -0.31 -26.31 -2.04
CA THR A 95 -0.51 -25.85 -3.42
C THR A 95 -1.96 -25.38 -3.59
N LYS A 96 -2.19 -24.30 -4.35
CA LYS A 96 -3.56 -23.90 -4.74
C LYS A 96 -4.31 -25.02 -5.48
N TYR A 97 -3.55 -25.91 -6.13
CA TYR A 97 -4.04 -27.09 -6.82
C TYR A 97 -3.21 -28.29 -6.35
N PRO A 98 -3.69 -29.07 -5.37
CA PRO A 98 -2.92 -30.17 -4.81
C PRO A 98 -2.79 -31.40 -5.73
N ASN A 99 -3.56 -31.47 -6.83
CA ASN A 99 -3.52 -32.58 -7.78
C ASN A 99 -3.44 -32.06 -9.23
N LYS A 100 -2.22 -32.03 -9.79
CA LYS A 100 -1.94 -32.16 -11.23
C LYS A 100 -0.65 -32.95 -11.37
#